data_AF-A0A1X1QFY2-F1
#
_entry.id   AF-A0A1X1QFY2-F1
#
_cell.length_a   1.000
_cell.length_b   1.000
_cell.length_c   1.000
_cell.angle_alpha   90.00
_cell.angle_beta   90.00
_cell.angle_gamma   90.00
#
_symmetry.space_group_name_H-M   'P 1'
#
loop_
_entity.id
_entity.type
_entity.pdbx_description
1 polymer ?
#
loop_
_entity_poly.entity_id
_entity_poly.type
_entity_poly.pdbx_seq_one_letter_code
_entity_poly.pdbx_strand_id
1 'polypeptide(L)' 'MVFCNGWYANKVSNADPKMLALCPIRLTVIEKDGTSSVLFVKPTAVGQGSEALPVLQEIEDTIIKAIDAAME' A
#
# COMPACT_ATOMS: atom_id res chain seq x y z
N MET A 1 6.82 4.51 -8.90
CA MET A 1 5.62 5.34 -8.74
C MET A 1 5.36 5.59 -7.25
N VAL A 2 4.91 6.78 -6.89
CA VAL A 2 4.32 7.06 -5.57
C VAL A 2 2.88 7.47 -5.78
N PHE A 3 1.97 7.02 -4.93
CA PHE A 3 0.54 7.32 -5.02
C PHE A 3 -0.07 7.50 -3.63
N CYS A 4 -1.19 8.21 -3.59
CA CYS A 4 -1.90 8.48 -2.34
C CYS A 4 -3.40 8.55 -2.61
N ASN A 5 -4.18 8.02 -1.68
CA ASN A 5 -5.60 8.29 -1.56
C ASN A 5 -5.81 9.11 -0.28
N GLY A 6 -6.27 10.36 -0.41
CA GLY A 6 -6.41 11.28 0.72
C GLY A 6 -7.39 10.79 1.79
N TRP A 7 -8.42 10.03 1.41
CA TRP A 7 -9.36 9.44 2.36
C TRP A 7 -8.69 8.39 3.24
N TYR A 8 -7.88 7.51 2.65
CA TYR A 8 -7.11 6.53 3.41
C TYR A 8 -6.02 7.18 4.26
N ALA A 9 -5.34 8.21 3.75
CA ALA A 9 -4.35 8.94 4.54
C ALA A 9 -4.98 9.55 5.81
N ASN A 10 -6.17 10.13 5.71
CA ASN A 10 -6.92 10.66 6.85
C ASN A 10 -7.40 9.57 7.81
N LYS A 11 -7.87 8.43 7.31
CA LYS A 11 -8.28 7.31 8.17
C LYS A 11 -7.10 6.74 8.95
N VAL A 12 -5.96 6.53 8.29
CA VAL A 12 -4.73 6.04 8.91
C VAL A 12 -4.23 7.02 9.94
N SER A 13 -4.17 8.33 9.63
CA SER A 13 -3.68 9.34 10.57
C SER A 13 -4.55 9.47 11.82
N ASN A 14 -5.87 9.32 11.68
CA ASN A 14 -6.80 9.35 12.80
C ASN A 14 -6.66 8.12 13.70
N ALA A 15 -6.28 6.97 13.16
CA ALA A 15 -6.07 5.74 13.92
C ALA A 15 -4.68 5.69 14.57
N ASP A 16 -3.61 5.97 13.80
CA ASP A 16 -2.25 6.04 14.30
C ASP A 16 -1.42 7.03 13.46
N PRO A 17 -1.15 8.24 13.95
CA PRO A 17 -0.35 9.23 13.23
C PRO A 17 1.05 8.76 12.85
N LYS A 18 1.64 7.80 13.57
CA LYS A 18 2.97 7.26 13.22
C LYS A 18 2.94 6.47 11.92
N MET A 19 1.78 5.91 11.56
CA MET A 19 1.61 5.16 10.30
C MET A 19 1.57 6.06 9.07
N LEU A 20 1.50 7.39 9.23
CA LEU A 20 1.74 8.31 8.11
C LEU A 20 3.16 8.20 7.53
N ALA A 21 4.09 7.55 8.23
CA ALA A 21 5.39 7.16 7.66
C ALA A 21 5.27 6.24 6.43
N LEU A 22 4.12 5.57 6.25
CA LEU A 22 3.80 4.76 5.06
C LEU A 22 3.20 5.59 3.91
N CYS A 23 2.92 6.88 4.12
CA CYS A 23 2.30 7.76 3.13
C CYS A 23 3.32 8.73 2.50
N PRO A 24 3.35 8.90 1.17
CA PRO A 24 2.59 8.16 0.16
C PRO A 24 3.10 6.73 -0.02
N ILE A 25 2.25 5.85 -0.54
CA ILE A 25 2.64 4.46 -0.83
C ILE A 25 3.50 4.45 -2.09
N ARG A 26 4.53 3.60 -2.08
CA ARG A 26 5.45 3.39 -3.20
C ARG A 26 5.18 2.06 -3.89
N LEU A 27 5.11 2.11 -5.21
CA LEU A 27 5.05 0.94 -6.09
C LEU A 27 6.19 1.02 -7.11
N THR A 28 6.90 -0.09 -7.29
CA THR A 28 8.02 -0.22 -8.23
C THR A 28 7.60 -1.20 -9.32
N VAL A 29 7.71 -0.80 -10.57
CA VAL A 29 7.56 -1.69 -11.72
C VAL A 29 8.96 -1.95 -12.26
N ILE A 30 9.31 -3.22 -12.43
CA ILE A 30 10.59 -3.66 -12.98
C ILE A 30 10.28 -4.53 -14.19
N GLU A 31 10.85 -4.19 -15.33
CA GLU A 31 10.87 -5.09 -16.49
C GLU A 31 12.25 -5.74 -16.56
N LYS A 32 12.26 -7.05 -16.78
CA LYS A 32 13.48 -7.82 -17.04
C LYS A 32 13.15 -9.05 -17.87
N ASP A 33 13.91 -9.27 -18.94
CA ASP A 33 13.81 -10.45 -19.82
C ASP A 33 12.37 -10.67 -20.36
N GLY A 34 11.69 -9.58 -20.71
CA GLY A 34 10.31 -9.60 -21.20
C GLY A 34 9.26 -9.84 -20.11
N THR A 35 9.66 -9.91 -18.83
CA THR A 35 8.76 -10.13 -17.70
C THR A 35 8.67 -8.86 -16.86
N SER A 36 7.43 -8.38 -16.65
CA SER A 36 7.16 -7.26 -15.73
C SER A 36 6.84 -7.77 -14.34
N SER A 37 7.45 -7.16 -13.32
CA SER A 37 7.19 -7.41 -11.90
C SER A 37 6.75 -6.13 -11.23
N VAL A 38 5.71 -6.21 -10.40
CA VAL A 38 5.23 -5.09 -9.59
C VAL A 38 5.54 -5.37 -8.12
N LEU A 39 6.22 -4.44 -7.46
CA LEU A 39 6.62 -4.56 -6.06
C LEU A 39 6.08 -3.38 -5.25
N PHE A 40 5.52 -3.68 -4.08
CA PHE A 40 5.15 -2.69 -3.08
C PHE A 40 5.41 -3.25 -1.67
N VAL A 41 5.59 -2.35 -0.69
CA VAL A 41 5.73 -2.76 0.71
C VAL A 41 4.35 -3.04 1.27
N LYS A 42 4.15 -4.24 1.82
CA LYS A 42 2.92 -4.64 2.51
C LYS A 42 2.68 -3.76 3.75
N PRO A 43 1.68 -2.86 3.76
CA PRO A 43 1.42 -1.99 4.90
C PRO A 43 1.13 -2.75 6.18
N THR A 44 0.50 -3.92 6.10
CA THR A 44 0.16 -4.75 7.26
C THR A 44 1.39 -5.34 7.96
N ALA A 45 2.44 -5.64 7.19
CA ALA A 45 3.72 -6.11 7.74
C ALA A 45 4.44 -5.02 8.53
N VAL A 46 4.36 -3.76 8.09
CA VAL A 46 4.99 -2.62 8.78
C VAL A 46 4.16 -2.13 9.95
N GLY A 47 2.85 -2.07 9.79
CA GLY A 47 1.91 -1.58 10.81
C GLY A 47 1.45 -2.66 11.79
N GLN A 48 2.17 -3.77 11.91
CA GLN A 48 1.80 -4.82 12.84
C GLN A 48 1.76 -4.28 14.28
N GLY A 49 0.64 -4.50 14.96
CA GLY A 49 0.40 -3.99 16.33
C GLY A 49 -0.05 -2.53 16.40
N SER A 50 -0.19 -1.83 15.27
CA SER A 50 -0.80 -0.49 15.23
C SER A 50 -2.34 -0.57 15.28
N GLU A 51 -2.98 0.43 15.88
CA GLU A 51 -4.44 0.60 15.82
C GLU A 51 -4.95 0.83 14.40
N ALA A 52 -4.08 1.26 13.47
CA ALA A 52 -4.41 1.43 12.07
C ALA A 52 -4.43 0.11 11.27
N LEU A 53 -4.02 -1.03 11.86
CA LEU A 53 -3.89 -2.31 11.15
C LEU A 53 -5.13 -2.71 10.31
N PRO A 54 -6.37 -2.55 10.77
CA PRO A 54 -7.55 -2.85 9.95
C PRO A 54 -7.63 -1.99 8.68
N VAL A 55 -7.28 -0.70 8.78
CA VAL A 55 -7.26 0.21 7.62
C VAL A 55 -6.10 -0.14 6.69
N LEU A 56 -4.94 -0.50 7.26
CA LEU A 56 -3.77 -0.93 6.48
C LEU A 56 -4.05 -2.22 5.70
N GLN A 57 -4.84 -3.15 6.24
CA GLN A 57 -5.30 -4.35 5.53
C GLN A 57 -6.20 -3.98 4.35
N GLU A 58 -7.19 -3.10 4.56
CA GLU A 58 -8.08 -2.64 3.48
C GLU A 58 -7.29 -2.00 2.33
N ILE A 59 -6.27 -1.19 2.65
CA ILE A 59 -5.38 -0.56 1.67
C ILE A 59 -4.54 -1.63 0.95
N GLU A 60 -3.96 -2.59 1.67
CA GLU A 60 -3.16 -3.67 1.09
C GLU A 60 -3.98 -4.49 0.09
N ASP A 61 -5.18 -4.93 0.48
CA ASP A 61 -6.07 -5.72 -0.37
C ASP A 61 -6.49 -4.94 -1.62
N THR A 62 -6.74 -3.63 -1.47
CA THR A 62 -7.06 -2.73 -2.59
C THR A 62 -5.90 -2.63 -3.58
N ILE A 63 -4.66 -2.53 -3.08
CA ILE A 63 -3.47 -2.46 -3.94
C ILE A 63 -3.26 -3.79 -4.67
N ILE A 64 -3.36 -4.93 -3.96
CA ILE A 64 -3.22 -6.26 -4.57
C ILE A 64 -4.24 -6.43 -5.68
N LYS A 65 -5.51 -6.14 -5.41
CA LYS A 65 -6.57 -6.22 -6.41
C LYS A 65 -6.31 -5.35 -7.65
N ALA A 66 -5.76 -4.14 -7.45
CA ALA A 66 -5.42 -3.25 -8.57
C ALA A 66 -4.21 -3.75 -9.38
N ILE A 67 -3.23 -4.38 -8.73
CA ILE A 67 -2.09 -5.01 -9.40
C ILE A 67 -2.57 -6.22 -10.20
N ASP A 68 -3.37 -7.10 -9.59
CA ASP A 68 -3.89 -8.31 -10.26
C ASP A 68 -4.70 -7.95 -11.51
N ALA A 69 -5.60 -6.97 -11.41
CA ALA A 69 -6.40 -6.49 -12.53
C ALA A 69 -5.57 -5.83 -13.66
N ALA A 70 -4.35 -5.38 -13.38
CA ALA A 70 -3.44 -4.82 -14.38
C ALA A 70 -2.51 -5.87 -15.00
N MET A 71 -2.46 -7.07 -14.43
CA MET A 71 -1.65 -8.20 -14.90
C MET A 71 -2.46 -9.23 -15.71
N GLU A 72 -3.79 -9.14 -15.66
CA GLU A 72 -4.72 -9.81 -16.61
C GLU A 72 -4.65 -9.19 -18.01
#